data_AF-A0A839QRX5-F1
#
_entry.id   AF-A0A839QRX5-F1
#
_cell.length_a   1.000
_cell.length_b   1.000
_cell.length_c   1.000
_cell.angle_alpha   90.00
_cell.angle_beta   90.00
_cell.angle_gamma   90.00
#
_symmetry.space_group_name_H-M   'P 1'
#
loop_
_entity.id
_entity.type
_entity.pdbx_description
1 polymer ?
#
loop_
_entity_poly.entity_id
_entity_poly.type
_entity_poly.pdbx_seq_one_letter_code
_entity_poly.pdbx_strand_id
1 'polypeptide(L)'
;MVLSLDGSELLTSPQAGSVLEAAVTNAGGILDSWSLDQVDHRPSRSTKALFRTRVRWPKLDGPDAEPRDELFGVAAHIGEAEKNVLSPEQSLVMTDGDMNVRVWRYPNDPWLPALQHVCYPDVLHRTLIDLGIPTGYAPGTPIPVEVVSYRPGRRAVLKAALADRTVYLKVMQPHTSGEVVAQHNELLRAGVPVPQVLAHRSGLVVLAELPGTVLAQALVEDGPEACSAEDLIALLDRFPSHMFAGTHRPAWTESAGFYAGVVASSMPQLQDRLDVLVHRITTGLARVESRIGQQPTDVVHGDFYEAQVFVDRGRVVGVLDIDTIGPGRRADDLACMFAHISVLADYANLKRIPLDVHERVAGVIRQWYPVFARRVDPQELALRAAGVVLSLATGPHRQQERDWEVATEAMVRVAETWVEVSEQGRRYTGPMPGGLIIDPSTAVPPVEPPAELESEVLSSGAPTTDTRQAMDEGVQESADGQGPSAADFHHDPTIPMAPVPQPSAMEIHLAATANRADEQDEHSLWRRPTLSPPTPVRAPWNRRRVPQPSHLPNPTTFDQHRQG
;
A
#
# COMPACT_ATOMS: atom_id res chain seq x y z
N MET A 1 21.98 10.37 20.52
CA MET A 1 21.35 9.44 19.57
C MET A 1 20.76 8.31 20.39
N VAL A 2 19.44 8.33 20.57
CA VAL A 2 18.72 7.18 21.13
C VAL A 2 18.57 6.21 19.95
N LEU A 3 19.29 5.09 20.00
CA LEU A 3 19.16 4.03 18.98
C LEU A 3 17.68 3.63 18.91
N SER A 4 17.13 3.55 17.70
CA SER A 4 15.76 3.06 17.51
C SER A 4 15.69 1.61 18.00
N LEU A 5 15.07 1.42 19.17
CA LEU A 5 15.09 0.13 19.85
C LEU A 5 14.32 -0.94 19.07
N ASP A 6 13.43 -0.59 18.14
CA ASP A 6 12.46 -1.51 17.51
C ASP A 6 13.04 -2.41 16.40
N GLY A 7 14.36 -2.41 16.26
CA GLY A 7 15.11 -3.19 15.28
C GLY A 7 15.09 -2.63 13.86
N SER A 8 14.50 -1.44 13.63
CA SER A 8 14.49 -0.81 12.29
C SER A 8 15.88 -0.48 11.79
N GLU A 9 16.75 0.09 12.63
CA GLU A 9 18.15 0.34 12.29
C GLU A 9 18.92 -0.95 12.01
N LEU A 10 18.67 -2.02 12.77
CA LEU A 10 19.32 -3.32 12.54
C LEU A 10 18.93 -3.89 11.17
N LEU A 11 17.63 -3.91 10.85
CA LEU A 11 17.12 -4.59 9.66
C LEU A 11 17.23 -3.76 8.38
N THR A 12 17.44 -2.45 8.46
CA THR A 12 17.63 -1.57 7.30
C THR A 12 19.08 -1.17 7.04
N SER A 13 20.01 -1.55 7.93
CA SER A 13 21.45 -1.27 7.77
C SER A 13 22.22 -2.51 7.30
N PRO A 14 23.52 -2.36 6.93
CA PRO A 14 24.38 -3.49 6.59
C PRO A 14 24.51 -4.55 7.70
N GLN A 15 24.13 -4.22 8.95
CA GLN A 15 24.15 -5.15 10.08
C GLN A 15 23.20 -6.34 9.88
N ALA A 16 22.12 -6.18 9.11
CA ALA A 16 21.21 -7.26 8.73
C ALA A 16 21.94 -8.44 8.07
N GLY A 17 23.03 -8.19 7.36
CA GLY A 17 23.86 -9.23 6.75
C GLY A 17 24.39 -10.25 7.74
N SER A 18 24.80 -9.81 8.93
CA SER A 18 25.32 -10.70 9.98
C SER A 18 24.23 -11.62 10.55
N VAL A 19 23.01 -11.11 10.69
CA VAL A 19 21.83 -11.87 11.11
C VAL A 19 21.48 -12.93 10.06
N LEU A 20 21.47 -12.54 8.78
CA LEU A 20 21.20 -13.47 7.67
C LEU A 20 22.28 -14.53 7.56
N GLU A 21 23.55 -14.16 7.64
CA GLU A 21 24.68 -15.10 7.57
C GLU A 21 24.63 -16.13 8.70
N ALA A 22 24.34 -15.69 9.93
CA ALA A 22 24.17 -16.58 11.07
C ALA A 22 23.00 -17.56 10.84
N ALA A 23 21.85 -17.08 10.37
CA ALA A 23 20.69 -17.90 10.09
C ALA A 23 20.94 -18.93 8.97
N VAL A 24 21.54 -18.49 7.86
CA VAL A 24 21.88 -19.34 6.71
C VAL A 24 22.91 -20.40 7.11
N THR A 25 23.96 -20.00 7.82
CA THR A 25 25.01 -20.93 8.30
C THR A 25 24.42 -21.97 9.26
N ASN A 26 23.52 -21.55 10.16
CA ASN A 26 22.83 -22.45 11.07
C ASN A 26 21.95 -23.47 10.33
N ALA A 27 21.32 -23.05 9.24
CA ALA A 27 20.58 -23.94 8.34
C ALA A 27 21.49 -24.85 7.47
N GLY A 28 22.82 -24.63 7.50
CA GLY A 28 23.81 -25.39 6.73
C GLY A 28 24.05 -24.88 5.31
N GLY A 29 23.63 -23.65 5.01
CA GLY A 29 23.93 -22.95 3.77
C GLY A 29 25.13 -22.01 3.91
N ILE A 30 25.51 -21.39 2.80
CA ILE A 30 26.51 -20.32 2.72
C ILE A 30 25.84 -19.15 2.01
N LEU A 31 25.75 -18.01 2.69
CA LEU A 31 25.20 -16.78 2.13
C LEU A 31 26.21 -16.18 1.16
N ASP A 32 25.78 -15.91 -0.07
CA ASP A 32 26.61 -15.33 -1.13
C ASP A 32 26.37 -13.82 -1.23
N SER A 33 25.10 -13.43 -1.36
CA SER A 33 24.68 -12.03 -1.36
C SER A 33 23.27 -11.88 -0.82
N TRP A 34 22.91 -10.64 -0.47
CA TRP A 34 21.57 -10.31 -0.01
C TRP A 34 21.19 -8.88 -0.39
N SER A 35 19.88 -8.64 -0.45
CA SER A 35 19.29 -7.32 -0.60
C SER A 35 17.99 -7.26 0.21
N LEU A 36 17.69 -6.08 0.75
CA LEU A 36 16.43 -5.82 1.42
C LEU A 36 15.31 -5.68 0.38
N ASP A 37 14.23 -6.43 0.53
CA ASP A 37 13.11 -6.48 -0.41
C ASP A 37 11.91 -5.68 0.11
N GLN A 38 11.54 -5.90 1.37
CA GLN A 38 10.40 -5.23 2.00
C GLN A 38 10.68 -4.96 3.47
N VAL A 39 10.17 -3.84 3.99
CA VAL A 39 10.12 -3.54 5.43
C VAL A 39 8.68 -3.21 5.85
N ASP A 40 8.25 -3.79 6.96
CA ASP A 40 7.04 -3.43 7.71
C ASP A 40 7.48 -3.01 9.12
N HIS A 41 7.45 -1.71 9.36
CA HIS A 41 7.93 -1.10 10.59
C HIS A 41 6.76 -0.65 11.45
N ARG A 42 6.76 -1.06 12.73
CA ARG A 42 5.86 -0.55 13.77
C ARG A 42 6.70 0.16 14.82
N PRO A 43 6.74 1.49 14.79
CA PRO A 43 7.65 2.24 15.64
C PRO A 43 7.54 1.90 17.12
N SER A 44 8.69 1.78 17.77
CA SER A 44 8.85 1.40 19.17
C SER A 44 8.29 0.02 19.56
N ARG A 45 7.89 -0.82 18.59
CA ARG A 45 7.30 -2.15 18.85
C ARG A 45 8.04 -3.27 18.13
N SER A 46 8.13 -3.19 16.81
CA SER A 46 8.68 -4.29 16.01
C SER A 46 9.00 -3.85 14.59
N THR A 47 10.04 -4.44 14.02
CA THR A 47 10.32 -4.34 12.58
C THR A 47 10.31 -5.73 11.96
N LYS A 48 9.59 -5.90 10.86
CA LYS A 48 9.68 -7.09 10.02
C LYS A 48 10.28 -6.72 8.67
N ALA A 49 11.21 -7.51 8.20
CA ALA A 49 11.85 -7.32 6.91
C ALA A 49 11.85 -8.63 6.11
N LEU A 50 11.74 -8.51 4.80
CA LEU A 50 11.96 -9.59 3.84
C LEU A 50 13.26 -9.31 3.09
N PHE A 51 14.09 -10.33 2.97
CA PHE A 51 15.36 -10.25 2.25
C PHE A 51 15.38 -11.24 1.10
N ARG A 52 15.84 -10.76 -0.06
CA ARG A 52 16.27 -11.61 -1.18
C ARG A 52 17.72 -11.98 -0.96
N THR A 53 18.01 -13.27 -0.99
CA THR A 53 19.34 -13.80 -0.72
C THR A 53 19.75 -14.77 -1.82
N ARG A 54 21.05 -14.83 -2.12
CA ARG A 54 21.65 -15.90 -2.90
C ARG A 54 22.35 -16.84 -1.94
N VAL A 55 21.95 -18.10 -1.90
CA VAL A 55 22.46 -19.08 -0.93
C VAL A 55 22.90 -20.35 -1.63
N ARG A 56 24.12 -20.81 -1.32
CA ARG A 56 24.57 -22.15 -1.66
C ARG A 56 24.21 -23.11 -0.55
N TRP A 57 23.80 -24.33 -0.91
CA TRP A 57 23.47 -25.38 0.05
C TRP A 57 24.35 -26.62 -0.16
N PRO A 58 25.63 -26.61 0.28
CA PRO A 58 26.59 -27.68 -0.01
C PRO A 58 26.12 -29.09 0.37
N LYS A 59 25.34 -29.20 1.44
CA LYS A 59 24.81 -30.49 1.93
C LYS A 59 23.56 -30.98 1.19
N LEU A 60 22.84 -30.08 0.54
CA LEU A 60 21.59 -30.40 -0.17
C LEU A 60 21.85 -30.57 -1.67
N ASP A 61 22.57 -29.62 -2.26
CA ASP A 61 22.74 -29.50 -3.70
C ASP A 61 24.14 -29.94 -4.16
N GLY A 62 25.09 -30.11 -3.23
CA GLY A 62 26.50 -30.42 -3.50
C GLY A 62 27.42 -29.22 -3.32
N PRO A 63 28.73 -29.43 -3.09
CA PRO A 63 29.69 -28.36 -2.76
C PRO A 63 29.89 -27.34 -3.89
N ASP A 64 29.75 -27.78 -5.13
CA ASP A 64 29.97 -26.96 -6.34
C ASP A 64 28.67 -26.45 -6.97
N ALA A 65 27.53 -26.60 -6.27
CA ALA A 65 26.26 -26.09 -6.76
C ALA A 65 26.23 -24.55 -6.75
N GLU A 66 25.66 -23.99 -7.81
CA GLU A 66 25.44 -22.55 -7.93
C GLU A 66 24.52 -22.02 -6.80
N PRO A 67 24.74 -20.79 -6.30
CA PRO A 67 23.82 -20.16 -5.37
C PRO A 67 22.43 -20.02 -5.98
N ARG A 68 21.40 -20.36 -5.21
CA ARG A 68 19.99 -20.16 -5.61
C ARG A 68 19.38 -18.99 -4.86
N ASP A 69 18.36 -18.39 -5.48
CA ASP A 69 17.60 -17.32 -4.86
C ASP A 69 16.68 -17.88 -3.77
N GLU A 70 16.75 -17.27 -2.59
CA GLU A 70 16.00 -17.64 -1.39
C GLU A 70 15.43 -16.39 -0.74
N LEU A 71 14.27 -16.53 -0.08
CA LEU A 71 13.65 -15.48 0.71
C LEU A 71 13.76 -15.78 2.20
N PHE A 72 14.26 -14.81 2.95
CA PHE A 72 14.32 -14.86 4.41
C PHE A 72 13.50 -13.73 5.02
N GLY A 73 12.55 -14.11 5.88
CA GLY A 73 11.85 -13.16 6.74
C GLY A 73 12.62 -12.99 8.03
N VAL A 74 12.71 -11.74 8.49
CA VAL A 74 13.30 -11.39 9.79
C VAL A 74 12.31 -10.52 10.55
N ALA A 75 12.12 -10.81 11.83
CA ALA A 75 11.31 -10.02 12.74
C ALA A 75 12.14 -9.65 13.97
N ALA A 76 12.31 -8.35 14.22
CA ALA A 76 12.93 -7.82 15.42
C ALA A 76 11.84 -7.29 16.37
N HIS A 77 11.96 -7.64 17.65
CA HIS A 77 11.03 -7.30 18.72
C HIS A 77 11.79 -6.88 19.99
N ILE A 78 11.31 -5.85 20.69
CA ILE A 78 11.81 -5.46 22.02
C ILE A 78 10.79 -5.86 23.08
N GLY A 79 11.25 -6.47 24.19
CA GLY A 79 10.55 -6.49 25.48
C GLY A 79 9.17 -7.17 25.59
N GLU A 80 8.39 -7.25 24.51
CA GLU A 80 7.17 -8.04 24.41
C GLU A 80 7.48 -9.44 23.90
N ALA A 81 6.91 -10.45 24.55
CA ALA A 81 6.89 -11.80 24.01
C ALA A 81 6.13 -11.80 22.67
N GLU A 82 6.73 -12.43 21.66
CA GLU A 82 6.07 -12.60 20.36
C GLU A 82 4.74 -13.34 20.54
N LYS A 83 3.64 -12.72 20.09
CA LYS A 83 2.31 -13.30 20.18
C LYS A 83 2.02 -14.15 18.94
N ASN A 84 1.26 -15.23 19.15
CA ASN A 84 0.74 -16.09 18.08
C ASN A 84 1.82 -16.69 17.16
N VAL A 85 3.01 -16.99 17.68
CA VAL A 85 4.02 -17.80 16.98
C VAL A 85 3.56 -19.26 17.03
N LEU A 86 3.23 -19.84 15.88
CA LEU A 86 2.58 -21.16 15.81
C LEU A 86 3.52 -22.29 15.41
N SER A 87 4.61 -21.97 14.71
CA SER A 87 5.64 -22.93 14.31
C SER A 87 7.03 -22.41 14.68
N PRO A 88 7.32 -22.18 15.97
CA PRO A 88 8.60 -21.61 16.41
C PRO A 88 9.81 -22.41 15.95
N GLU A 89 9.68 -23.74 15.83
CA GLU A 89 10.71 -24.66 15.33
C GLU A 89 11.12 -24.44 13.87
N GLN A 90 10.35 -23.65 13.12
CA GLN A 90 10.62 -23.31 11.72
C GLN A 90 11.47 -22.04 11.55
N SER A 91 11.93 -21.47 12.66
CA SER A 91 12.67 -20.22 12.69
C SER A 91 13.82 -20.27 13.69
N LEU A 92 14.87 -19.49 13.43
CA LEU A 92 15.95 -19.23 14.36
C LEU A 92 15.62 -17.99 15.19
N VAL A 93 15.91 -18.02 16.49
CA VAL A 93 15.85 -16.83 17.36
C VAL A 93 17.25 -16.48 17.81
N MET A 94 17.64 -15.22 17.61
CA MET A 94 18.87 -14.61 18.11
C MET A 94 18.47 -13.53 19.10
N THR A 95 19.19 -13.43 20.22
CA THR A 95 18.92 -12.42 21.25
C THR A 95 20.21 -11.85 21.79
N ASP A 96 20.21 -10.56 22.08
CA ASP A 96 21.26 -9.86 22.84
C ASP A 96 20.84 -9.55 24.29
N GLY A 97 19.66 -10.02 24.71
CA GLY A 97 19.06 -9.78 26.03
C GLY A 97 17.87 -8.82 25.97
N ASP A 98 17.99 -7.72 25.23
CA ASP A 98 16.97 -6.67 25.15
C ASP A 98 16.12 -6.78 23.87
N MET A 99 16.71 -7.33 22.80
CA MET A 99 16.07 -7.53 21.51
C MET A 99 16.03 -9.03 21.14
N ASN A 100 14.88 -9.46 20.61
CA ASN A 100 14.72 -10.78 20.01
C ASN A 100 14.58 -10.62 18.50
N VAL A 101 15.45 -11.31 17.75
CA VAL A 101 15.46 -11.33 16.29
C VAL A 101 15.13 -12.75 15.83
N ARG A 102 13.97 -12.91 15.21
CA ARG A 102 13.51 -14.17 14.63
C ARG A 102 13.74 -14.18 13.14
N VAL A 103 14.38 -15.22 12.63
CA VAL A 103 14.68 -15.40 11.20
C VAL A 103 14.04 -16.70 10.72
N TRP A 104 13.35 -16.68 9.59
CA TRP A 104 12.79 -17.86 8.95
C TRP A 104 13.02 -17.87 7.46
N ARG A 105 13.11 -19.07 6.89
CA ARG A 105 13.19 -19.28 5.44
C ARG A 105 11.79 -19.48 4.89
N TYR A 106 11.39 -18.67 3.92
CA TYR A 106 10.14 -18.85 3.18
C TYR A 106 10.08 -20.26 2.57
N PRO A 107 8.93 -20.96 2.55
CA PRO A 107 7.60 -20.54 3.02
C PRO A 107 7.28 -20.89 4.49
N ASN A 108 8.28 -21.18 5.32
CA ASN A 108 8.08 -21.64 6.70
C ASN A 108 7.90 -20.47 7.68
N ASP A 109 6.95 -19.59 7.36
CA ASP A 109 6.62 -18.42 8.17
C ASP A 109 5.91 -18.87 9.45
N PRO A 110 6.46 -18.57 10.64
CA PRO A 110 5.98 -19.13 11.89
C PRO A 110 4.62 -18.57 12.34
N TRP A 111 4.13 -17.50 11.72
CA TRP A 111 2.76 -17.00 11.92
C TRP A 111 1.77 -17.51 10.87
N LEU A 112 2.26 -18.07 9.75
CA LEU A 112 1.46 -18.53 8.61
C LEU A 112 1.68 -20.03 8.34
N PRO A 113 1.34 -20.93 9.28
CA PRO A 113 1.68 -22.36 9.18
C PRO A 113 1.06 -23.07 7.97
N ALA A 114 -0.05 -22.54 7.42
CA ALA A 114 -0.68 -23.07 6.22
C ALA A 114 0.12 -22.78 4.93
N LEU A 115 1.04 -21.81 4.93
CA LEU A 115 1.77 -21.35 3.73
C LEU A 115 2.58 -22.47 3.08
N GLN A 116 3.33 -23.23 3.88
CA GLN A 116 4.11 -24.38 3.40
C GLN A 116 3.26 -25.47 2.73
N HIS A 117 1.95 -25.50 2.95
CA HIS A 117 1.05 -26.51 2.38
C HIS A 117 0.47 -26.08 1.02
N VAL A 118 0.68 -24.82 0.62
CA VAL A 118 0.10 -24.25 -0.60
C VAL A 118 1.13 -23.64 -1.55
N CYS A 119 2.37 -23.40 -1.12
CA CYS A 119 3.42 -22.84 -1.98
C CYS A 119 4.10 -23.86 -2.90
N TYR A 120 3.91 -25.16 -2.69
CA TYR A 120 4.54 -26.21 -3.50
C TYR A 120 3.51 -26.88 -4.41
N PRO A 121 3.72 -26.90 -5.74
CA PRO A 121 2.82 -27.54 -6.71
C PRO A 121 2.41 -28.98 -6.33
N ASP A 122 3.36 -29.78 -5.84
CA ASP A 122 3.16 -31.19 -5.50
C ASP A 122 2.32 -31.39 -4.22
N VAL A 123 2.43 -30.45 -3.27
CA VAL A 123 1.71 -30.50 -1.99
C VAL A 123 0.31 -29.93 -2.13
N LEU A 124 0.16 -28.90 -2.97
CA LEU A 124 -1.09 -28.17 -3.16
C LEU A 124 -2.22 -29.09 -3.62
N HIS A 125 -1.94 -30.05 -4.51
CA HIS A 125 -2.94 -31.01 -4.96
C HIS A 125 -3.62 -31.72 -3.79
N ARG A 126 -2.83 -32.31 -2.88
CA ARG A 126 -3.37 -33.00 -1.70
C ARG A 126 -4.11 -32.04 -0.79
N THR A 127 -3.54 -30.86 -0.52
CA THR A 127 -4.18 -29.84 0.33
C THR A 127 -5.57 -29.43 -0.17
N LEU A 128 -5.75 -29.27 -1.48
CA LEU A 128 -7.05 -28.91 -2.06
C LEU A 128 -8.05 -30.07 -2.02
N ILE A 129 -7.61 -31.30 -2.30
CA ILE A 129 -8.46 -32.49 -2.18
C ILE A 129 -8.92 -32.70 -0.73
N ASP A 130 -8.03 -32.55 0.25
CA ASP A 130 -8.36 -32.66 1.68
C ASP A 130 -9.38 -31.60 2.13
N LEU A 131 -9.41 -30.45 1.44
CA LEU A 131 -10.40 -29.38 1.63
C LEU A 131 -11.70 -29.59 0.85
N GLY A 132 -11.81 -30.69 0.09
CA GLY A 132 -12.99 -30.99 -0.73
C GLY A 132 -13.05 -30.19 -2.03
N ILE A 133 -11.94 -29.61 -2.50
CA ILE A 133 -11.86 -28.86 -3.76
C ILE A 133 -11.35 -29.79 -4.87
N PRO A 134 -12.20 -30.16 -5.86
CA PRO A 134 -11.74 -30.91 -7.02
C PRO A 134 -10.76 -30.07 -7.83
N THR A 135 -9.60 -30.66 -8.15
CA THR A 135 -8.53 -30.00 -8.91
C THR A 135 -8.67 -30.21 -10.42
N GLY A 136 -9.44 -31.23 -10.83
CA GLY A 136 -9.59 -31.64 -12.23
C GLY A 136 -8.35 -32.33 -12.83
N TYR A 137 -7.26 -32.46 -12.06
CA TYR A 137 -6.08 -33.20 -12.46
C TYR A 137 -6.05 -34.60 -11.86
N ALA A 138 -5.28 -35.51 -12.44
CA ALA A 138 -5.03 -36.83 -11.86
C ALA A 138 -4.30 -36.70 -10.50
N PRO A 139 -4.54 -37.63 -9.54
CA PRO A 139 -3.88 -37.59 -8.23
C PRO A 139 -2.36 -37.42 -8.31
N GLY A 140 -1.81 -36.47 -7.56
CA GLY A 140 -0.38 -36.19 -7.53
C GLY A 140 0.14 -35.35 -8.69
N THR A 141 -0.72 -34.93 -9.63
CA THR A 141 -0.33 -33.97 -10.68
C THR A 141 -0.02 -32.61 -10.02
N PRO A 142 1.17 -32.02 -10.26
CA PRO A 142 1.53 -30.71 -9.73
C PRO A 142 0.56 -29.63 -10.21
N ILE A 143 0.12 -28.77 -9.30
CA ILE A 143 -0.78 -27.66 -9.63
C ILE A 143 0.06 -26.39 -9.84
N PRO A 144 -0.03 -25.73 -11.00
CA PRO A 144 0.63 -24.44 -11.19
C PRO A 144 0.15 -23.44 -10.14
N VAL A 145 1.10 -22.88 -9.39
CA VAL A 145 0.84 -21.89 -8.34
C VAL A 145 1.77 -20.71 -8.50
N GLU A 146 1.19 -19.50 -8.42
CA GLU A 146 1.89 -18.23 -8.46
C GLU A 146 1.66 -17.51 -7.13
N VAL A 147 2.71 -16.94 -6.54
CA VAL A 147 2.56 -16.08 -5.36
C VAL A 147 2.16 -14.69 -5.83
N VAL A 148 0.94 -14.28 -5.48
CA VAL A 148 0.41 -12.95 -5.82
C VAL A 148 0.96 -11.91 -4.85
N SER A 149 0.96 -12.23 -3.55
CA SER A 149 1.56 -11.36 -2.53
C SER A 149 2.00 -12.15 -1.32
N TYR A 150 3.04 -11.67 -0.64
CA TYR A 150 3.47 -12.19 0.65
C TYR A 150 3.88 -11.02 1.54
N ARG A 151 3.20 -10.87 2.68
CA ARG A 151 3.55 -9.92 3.74
C ARG A 151 4.01 -10.72 4.97
N PRO A 152 5.32 -10.76 5.25
CA PRO A 152 5.92 -11.54 6.32
C PRO A 152 5.15 -11.48 7.65
N GLY A 153 4.75 -12.64 8.15
CA GLY A 153 4.01 -12.82 9.39
C GLY A 153 2.60 -12.25 9.44
N ARG A 154 2.04 -11.77 8.31
CA ARG A 154 0.69 -11.17 8.24
C ARG A 154 -0.24 -11.94 7.33
N ARG A 155 0.09 -12.03 6.04
CA ARG A 155 -0.73 -12.73 5.04
C ARG A 155 0.08 -13.13 3.82
N ALA A 156 -0.40 -14.12 3.08
CA ALA A 156 0.02 -14.40 1.71
C ALA A 156 -1.21 -14.67 0.85
N VAL A 157 -1.11 -14.34 -0.44
CA VAL A 157 -2.12 -14.68 -1.44
C VAL A 157 -1.42 -15.41 -2.58
N LEU A 158 -1.94 -16.59 -2.94
CA LEU A 158 -1.44 -17.36 -4.07
C LEU A 158 -2.56 -17.58 -5.08
N LYS A 159 -2.22 -17.63 -6.37
CA LYS A 159 -3.11 -17.99 -7.47
C LYS A 159 -2.79 -19.42 -7.88
N ALA A 160 -3.79 -20.30 -7.91
CA ALA A 160 -3.65 -21.68 -8.34
C ALA A 160 -4.51 -21.95 -9.57
N ALA A 161 -3.90 -22.52 -10.62
CA ALA A 161 -4.58 -22.86 -11.87
C ALA A 161 -5.05 -24.32 -11.83
N LEU A 162 -6.34 -24.53 -11.53
CA LEU A 162 -6.98 -25.84 -11.64
C LEU A 162 -7.32 -26.15 -13.10
N ALA A 163 -7.74 -27.38 -13.40
CA ALA A 163 -7.98 -27.78 -14.79
C ALA A 163 -9.13 -27.00 -15.46
N ASP A 164 -10.13 -26.56 -14.68
CA ASP A 164 -11.35 -25.91 -15.15
C ASP A 164 -11.45 -24.43 -14.74
N ARG A 165 -10.68 -23.98 -13.73
CA ARG A 165 -10.79 -22.64 -13.17
C ARG A 165 -9.54 -22.22 -12.40
N THR A 166 -9.44 -20.93 -12.12
CA THR A 166 -8.49 -20.40 -11.13
C THR A 166 -9.13 -20.38 -9.74
N VAL A 167 -8.31 -20.60 -8.71
CA VAL A 167 -8.67 -20.28 -7.32
C VAL A 167 -7.57 -19.44 -6.65
N TYR A 168 -7.96 -18.64 -5.68
CA TYR A 168 -7.03 -17.85 -4.86
C TYR A 168 -6.94 -18.43 -3.45
N LEU A 169 -5.71 -18.54 -2.94
CA LEU A 169 -5.38 -19.11 -1.63
C LEU A 169 -4.93 -17.98 -0.72
N LYS A 170 -5.83 -17.49 0.14
CA LYS A 170 -5.53 -16.44 1.13
C LYS A 170 -5.05 -17.12 2.43
N VAL A 171 -3.75 -17.06 2.67
CA VAL A 171 -3.11 -17.55 3.89
C VAL A 171 -2.98 -16.40 4.88
N MET A 172 -3.35 -16.64 6.14
CA MET A 172 -3.33 -15.64 7.20
C MET A 172 -3.10 -16.32 8.55
N GLN A 173 -3.01 -15.52 9.62
CA GLN A 173 -2.92 -16.08 10.95
C GLN A 173 -4.20 -16.87 11.29
N PRO A 174 -4.09 -18.11 11.81
CA PRO A 174 -5.23 -18.98 12.10
C PRO A 174 -6.43 -18.35 12.78
N HIS A 175 -6.21 -17.52 13.80
CA HIS A 175 -7.29 -16.89 14.56
C HIS A 175 -8.09 -15.84 13.76
N THR A 176 -7.59 -15.32 12.65
CA THR A 176 -8.29 -14.31 11.82
C THR A 176 -9.17 -14.94 10.73
N SER A 177 -8.91 -16.20 10.37
CA SER A 177 -9.54 -16.83 9.19
C SER A 177 -11.07 -16.99 9.31
N GLY A 178 -11.60 -17.21 10.52
CA GLY A 178 -13.04 -17.37 10.75
C GLY A 178 -13.83 -16.09 10.48
N GLU A 179 -13.31 -14.95 10.93
CA GLU A 179 -13.93 -13.63 10.71
C GLU A 179 -13.99 -13.28 9.22
N VAL A 180 -12.88 -13.48 8.50
CA VAL A 180 -12.80 -13.24 7.05
C VAL A 180 -13.83 -14.09 6.29
N VAL A 181 -13.99 -15.37 6.64
CA VAL A 181 -14.98 -16.26 6.01
C VAL A 181 -16.41 -15.79 6.29
N ALA A 182 -16.71 -15.43 7.54
CA ALA A 182 -18.03 -14.92 7.92
C ALA A 182 -18.39 -13.66 7.13
N GLN A 183 -17.43 -12.74 6.98
CA GLN A 183 -17.61 -11.48 6.27
C GLN A 183 -17.89 -11.70 4.77
N HIS A 184 -17.13 -12.55 4.07
CA HIS A 184 -17.41 -12.88 2.67
C HIS A 184 -18.82 -13.46 2.49
N ASN A 185 -19.19 -14.42 3.34
CA ASN A 185 -20.50 -15.05 3.28
C ASN A 185 -21.65 -14.07 3.56
N GLU A 186 -21.43 -13.09 4.43
CA GLU A 186 -22.42 -12.06 4.75
C GLU A 186 -22.63 -11.08 3.60
N LEU A 187 -21.54 -10.59 3.00
CA LEU A 187 -21.58 -9.69 1.86
C LEU A 187 -22.21 -10.35 0.63
N LEU A 188 -21.88 -11.61 0.37
CA LEU A 188 -22.55 -12.38 -0.69
C LEU A 188 -24.05 -12.51 -0.46
N ARG A 189 -24.48 -12.80 0.79
CA ARG A 189 -25.90 -12.86 1.15
C ARG A 189 -26.61 -11.52 0.96
N ALA A 190 -25.89 -10.41 1.09
CA ALA A 190 -26.39 -9.06 0.84
C ALA A 190 -26.33 -8.63 -0.65
N GLY A 191 -25.87 -9.50 -1.55
CA GLY A 191 -25.76 -9.20 -2.99
C GLY A 191 -24.56 -8.34 -3.36
N VAL A 192 -23.57 -8.22 -2.47
CA VAL A 192 -22.28 -7.60 -2.77
C VAL A 192 -21.41 -8.65 -3.49
N PRO A 193 -20.87 -8.34 -4.68
CA PRO A 193 -20.12 -9.31 -5.48
C PRO A 193 -18.69 -9.49 -4.97
N VAL A 194 -18.50 -10.14 -3.84
CA VAL A 194 -17.18 -10.48 -3.28
C VAL A 194 -16.76 -11.89 -3.71
N PRO A 195 -15.47 -12.28 -3.57
CA PRO A 195 -15.04 -13.64 -3.90
C PRO A 195 -15.81 -14.71 -3.10
N GLN A 196 -16.31 -15.75 -3.77
CA GLN A 196 -16.95 -16.87 -3.08
C GLN A 196 -15.91 -17.68 -2.28
N VAL A 197 -16.20 -17.93 -1.00
CA VAL A 197 -15.43 -18.91 -0.20
C VAL A 197 -15.79 -20.32 -0.65
N LEU A 198 -14.86 -21.00 -1.29
CA LEU A 198 -15.02 -22.37 -1.77
C LEU A 198 -14.72 -23.40 -0.69
N ALA A 199 -13.70 -23.13 0.12
CA ALA A 199 -13.31 -23.93 1.28
C ALA A 199 -12.50 -23.08 2.25
N HIS A 200 -12.42 -23.51 3.50
CA HIS A 200 -11.51 -22.91 4.46
C HIS A 200 -11.05 -23.95 5.50
N ARG A 201 -9.86 -23.70 6.06
CA ARG A 201 -9.33 -24.34 7.27
C ARG A 201 -8.59 -23.29 8.08
N SER A 202 -8.24 -23.61 9.32
CA SER A 202 -7.52 -22.70 10.20
C SER A 202 -6.29 -22.07 9.50
N GLY A 203 -6.37 -20.76 9.20
CA GLY A 203 -5.30 -19.98 8.55
C GLY A 203 -5.24 -20.04 7.01
N LEU A 204 -6.18 -20.70 6.34
CA LEU A 204 -6.26 -20.78 4.87
C LEU A 204 -7.71 -20.66 4.40
N VAL A 205 -7.96 -19.71 3.50
CA VAL A 205 -9.24 -19.52 2.81
C VAL A 205 -9.02 -19.70 1.32
N VAL A 206 -9.81 -20.57 0.68
CA VAL A 206 -9.82 -20.79 -0.77
C VAL A 206 -10.97 -20.00 -1.36
N LEU A 207 -10.66 -19.06 -2.24
CA LEU A 207 -11.59 -18.12 -2.86
C LEU A 207 -11.73 -18.42 -4.36
N ALA A 208 -12.94 -18.26 -4.90
CA ALA A 208 -13.16 -18.22 -6.34
C ALA A 208 -12.50 -16.96 -6.95
N GLU A 209 -12.00 -17.06 -8.18
CA GLU A 209 -11.61 -15.89 -8.97
C GLU A 209 -12.86 -15.03 -9.26
N LEU A 210 -12.74 -13.71 -9.09
CA LEU A 210 -13.80 -12.79 -9.51
C LEU A 210 -13.85 -12.73 -11.05
N PRO A 211 -15.05 -12.65 -11.64
CA PRO A 211 -15.17 -12.45 -13.08
C PRO A 211 -14.78 -11.02 -13.48
N GLY A 212 -14.57 -10.80 -14.78
CA GLY A 212 -14.29 -9.49 -15.36
C GLY A 212 -12.83 -9.06 -15.25
N THR A 213 -12.60 -7.77 -15.50
CA THR A 213 -11.29 -7.12 -15.51
C THR A 213 -11.20 -6.13 -14.35
N VAL A 214 -10.01 -5.96 -13.78
CA VAL A 214 -9.78 -4.94 -12.75
C VAL A 214 -10.05 -3.54 -13.33
N LEU A 215 -10.78 -2.69 -12.60
CA LEU A 215 -11.21 -1.38 -13.06
C LEU A 215 -10.02 -0.52 -13.50
N ALA A 216 -8.88 -0.60 -12.80
CA ALA A 216 -7.62 0.05 -13.20
C ALA A 216 -7.27 -0.14 -14.69
N GLN A 217 -7.38 -1.38 -15.18
CA GLN A 217 -7.09 -1.72 -16.57
C GLN A 217 -8.22 -1.25 -17.49
N ALA A 218 -9.47 -1.45 -17.09
CA ALA A 218 -10.62 -1.01 -17.88
C ALA A 218 -10.67 0.51 -18.08
N LEU A 219 -10.22 1.32 -17.10
CA LEU A 219 -10.13 2.78 -17.24
C LEU A 219 -9.08 3.20 -18.29
N VAL A 220 -8.00 2.46 -18.42
CA VAL A 220 -6.95 2.71 -19.43
C VAL A 220 -7.44 2.35 -20.84
N GLU A 221 -8.15 1.23 -20.95
CA GLU A 221 -8.67 0.68 -22.21
C GLU A 221 -9.92 1.46 -22.69
N ASP A 222 -10.93 1.56 -21.83
CA ASP A 222 -12.28 2.02 -22.17
C ASP A 222 -12.63 3.40 -21.57
N GLY A 223 -11.80 3.93 -20.67
CA GLY A 223 -12.05 5.22 -20.03
C GLY A 223 -13.40 5.24 -19.28
N PRO A 224 -14.25 6.26 -19.49
CA PRO A 224 -15.55 6.35 -18.82
C PRO A 224 -16.53 5.21 -19.15
N GLU A 225 -16.32 4.47 -20.24
CA GLU A 225 -17.20 3.34 -20.62
C GLU A 225 -16.90 2.06 -19.83
N ALA A 226 -15.82 2.04 -19.04
CA ALA A 226 -15.47 0.90 -18.18
C ALA A 226 -16.60 0.51 -17.22
N CYS A 227 -17.24 1.52 -16.60
CA CYS A 227 -18.49 1.42 -15.86
C CYS A 227 -19.08 2.80 -15.60
N SER A 228 -20.34 2.86 -15.19
CA SER A 228 -20.93 4.12 -14.73
C SER A 228 -20.49 4.49 -13.30
N ALA A 229 -20.43 5.78 -12.99
CA ALA A 229 -20.22 6.27 -11.63
C ALA A 229 -21.35 5.82 -10.68
N GLU A 230 -22.58 5.78 -11.20
CA GLU A 230 -23.76 5.30 -10.49
C GLU A 230 -23.62 3.84 -10.07
N ASP A 231 -22.99 2.98 -10.87
CA ASP A 231 -22.75 1.57 -10.50
C ASP A 231 -21.77 1.44 -9.32
N LEU A 232 -20.76 2.31 -9.23
CA LEU A 232 -19.84 2.35 -8.09
C LEU A 232 -20.56 2.77 -6.80
N ILE A 233 -21.42 3.80 -6.88
CA ILE A 233 -22.28 4.20 -5.75
C ILE A 233 -23.22 3.05 -5.38
N ALA A 234 -23.86 2.42 -6.37
CA ALA A 234 -24.78 1.32 -6.15
C ALA A 234 -24.11 0.08 -5.56
N LEU A 235 -22.83 -0.17 -5.85
CA LEU A 235 -22.04 -1.20 -5.17
C LEU A 235 -21.89 -0.86 -3.68
N LEU A 236 -21.45 0.36 -3.38
CA LEU A 236 -21.21 0.82 -2.01
C LEU A 236 -22.49 0.86 -1.17
N ASP A 237 -23.63 1.20 -1.77
CA ASP A 237 -24.94 1.23 -1.10
C ASP A 237 -25.48 -0.18 -0.77
N ARG A 238 -24.86 -1.26 -1.29
CA ARG A 238 -25.21 -2.65 -0.93
C ARG A 238 -24.58 -3.11 0.39
N PHE A 239 -23.62 -2.37 0.95
CA PHE A 239 -23.01 -2.78 2.21
C PHE A 239 -24.05 -2.83 3.34
N PRO A 240 -24.13 -3.94 4.10
CA PRO A 240 -25.15 -4.11 5.13
C PRO A 240 -25.03 -3.08 6.25
N SER A 241 -26.13 -2.41 6.60
CA SER A 241 -26.14 -1.37 7.63
C SER A 241 -25.63 -1.81 9.01
N HIS A 242 -25.82 -3.08 9.39
CA HIS A 242 -25.35 -3.59 10.68
C HIS A 242 -23.82 -3.68 10.79
N MET A 243 -23.08 -3.65 9.68
CA MET A 243 -21.61 -3.52 9.70
C MET A 243 -21.15 -2.15 10.22
N PHE A 244 -22.06 -1.18 10.38
CA PHE A 244 -21.79 0.09 11.06
C PHE A 244 -21.38 -0.09 12.53
N ALA A 245 -21.76 -1.20 13.16
CA ALA A 245 -21.31 -1.57 14.52
C ALA A 245 -19.86 -2.08 14.57
N GLY A 246 -19.18 -2.15 13.42
CA GLY A 246 -17.79 -2.56 13.31
C GLY A 246 -16.80 -1.56 13.91
N THR A 247 -15.51 -1.82 13.71
CA THR A 247 -14.44 -0.95 14.19
C THR A 247 -14.29 0.26 13.28
N HIS A 248 -14.46 1.46 13.84
CA HIS A 248 -14.16 2.71 13.14
C HIS A 248 -12.67 2.81 12.84
N ARG A 249 -12.35 3.22 11.61
CA ARG A 249 -10.97 3.47 11.16
C ARG A 249 -10.82 4.95 10.83
N PRO A 250 -9.78 5.61 11.35
CA PRO A 250 -9.51 7.00 11.01
C PRO A 250 -9.41 7.20 9.50
N ALA A 251 -9.95 8.31 9.01
CA ALA A 251 -9.78 8.70 7.62
C ALA A 251 -8.32 9.07 7.33
N TRP A 252 -7.89 8.89 6.08
CA TRP A 252 -6.52 9.25 5.65
C TRP A 252 -6.16 10.71 5.98
N THR A 253 -7.13 11.62 5.86
CA THR A 253 -6.96 13.05 6.16
C THR A 253 -6.60 13.34 7.62
N GLU A 254 -7.01 12.49 8.57
CA GLU A 254 -6.65 12.66 9.99
C GLU A 254 -5.14 12.52 10.21
N SER A 255 -4.45 11.86 9.28
CA SER A 255 -3.00 11.63 9.29
C SER A 255 -2.24 12.49 8.27
N ALA A 256 -2.87 13.53 7.70
CA ALA A 256 -2.25 14.36 6.65
C ALA A 256 -0.90 14.96 7.07
N GLY A 257 -0.81 15.50 8.30
CA GLY A 257 0.44 16.04 8.83
C GLY A 257 1.55 14.99 8.98
N PHE A 258 1.18 13.76 9.33
CA PHE A 258 2.13 12.65 9.37
C PHE A 258 2.68 12.32 7.97
N TYR A 259 1.82 12.17 6.97
CA TYR A 259 2.27 11.88 5.60
C TYR A 259 3.14 13.00 5.01
N ALA A 260 2.78 14.27 5.27
CA ALA A 260 3.59 15.42 4.91
C ALA A 260 4.99 15.34 5.55
N GLY A 261 5.08 15.02 6.84
CA GLY A 261 6.36 14.83 7.53
C GLY A 261 7.21 13.72 6.91
N VAL A 262 6.59 12.60 6.50
CA VAL A 262 7.29 11.52 5.79
C VAL A 262 7.85 12.02 4.46
N VAL A 263 7.06 12.72 3.64
CA VAL A 263 7.54 13.26 2.36
C VAL A 263 8.67 14.28 2.59
N ALA A 264 8.48 15.23 3.50
CA ALA A 264 9.46 16.28 3.77
C ALA A 264 10.78 15.75 4.32
N SER A 265 10.76 14.63 5.06
CA SER A 265 11.99 13.98 5.53
C SER A 265 12.92 13.54 4.38
N SER A 266 12.33 13.17 3.24
CA SER A 266 13.04 12.72 2.05
C SER A 266 13.20 13.83 1.00
N MET A 267 12.32 14.83 1.00
CA MET A 267 12.34 15.99 0.10
C MET A 267 12.14 17.30 0.89
N PRO A 268 13.17 17.78 1.62
CA PRO A 268 13.04 18.97 2.48
C PRO A 268 12.63 20.24 1.72
N GLN A 269 12.95 20.33 0.42
CA GLN A 269 12.56 21.44 -0.45
C GLN A 269 11.04 21.57 -0.66
N LEU A 270 10.25 20.53 -0.34
CA LEU A 270 8.80 20.56 -0.43
C LEU A 270 8.12 20.96 0.89
N GLN A 271 8.87 21.16 1.99
CA GLN A 271 8.32 21.42 3.33
C GLN A 271 7.28 22.54 3.33
N ASP A 272 7.61 23.73 2.82
CA ASP A 272 6.70 24.88 2.83
C ASP A 272 5.40 24.61 2.08
N ARG A 273 5.49 23.91 0.93
CA ARG A 273 4.31 23.52 0.14
C ARG A 273 3.44 22.52 0.89
N LEU A 274 4.07 21.54 1.54
CA LEU A 274 3.39 20.51 2.33
C LEU A 274 2.69 21.11 3.55
N ASP A 275 3.32 22.06 4.24
CA ASP A 275 2.73 22.75 5.40
C ASP A 275 1.49 23.55 4.98
N VAL A 276 1.57 24.29 3.86
CA VAL A 276 0.41 24.99 3.28
C VAL A 276 -0.68 24.01 2.88
N LEU A 277 -0.34 22.89 2.25
CA LEU A 277 -1.28 21.86 1.83
C LEU A 277 -2.02 21.25 3.03
N VAL A 278 -1.29 20.82 4.06
CA VAL A 278 -1.87 20.27 5.30
C VAL A 278 -2.76 21.30 6.00
N HIS A 279 -2.32 22.56 6.07
CA HIS A 279 -3.12 23.63 6.65
C HIS A 279 -4.44 23.84 5.92
N ARG A 280 -4.41 23.87 4.57
CA ARG A 280 -5.61 24.02 3.73
C ARG A 280 -6.55 22.82 3.85
N ILE A 281 -6.03 21.60 3.86
CA ILE A 281 -6.82 20.37 4.09
C ILE A 281 -7.53 20.43 5.44
N THR A 282 -6.77 20.68 6.51
CA THR A 282 -7.28 20.67 7.89
C THR A 282 -8.31 21.77 8.12
N THR A 283 -8.01 22.99 7.68
CA THR A 283 -8.91 24.14 7.84
C THR A 283 -10.16 23.98 6.97
N GLY A 284 -10.02 23.45 5.76
CA GLY A 284 -11.15 23.14 4.88
C GLY A 284 -12.08 22.09 5.51
N LEU A 285 -11.52 21.02 6.07
CA LEU A 285 -12.29 19.96 6.72
C LEU A 285 -12.97 20.45 8.00
N ALA A 286 -12.32 21.29 8.81
CA ALA A 286 -12.97 21.92 9.96
C ALA A 286 -14.21 22.76 9.56
N ARG A 287 -14.13 23.47 8.43
CA ARG A 287 -15.28 24.18 7.86
C ARG A 287 -16.38 23.21 7.40
N VAL A 288 -16.03 22.09 6.76
CA VAL A 288 -16.99 21.04 6.42
C VAL A 288 -17.66 20.49 7.69
N GLU A 289 -16.89 20.16 8.72
CA GLU A 289 -17.38 19.64 9.99
C GLU A 289 -18.39 20.58 10.64
N SER A 290 -18.08 21.88 10.71
CA SER A 290 -19.04 22.86 11.24
C SER A 290 -20.35 22.99 10.43
N ARG A 291 -20.35 22.63 9.13
CA ARG A 291 -21.54 22.71 8.27
C ARG A 291 -22.41 21.46 8.33
N ILE A 292 -21.79 20.28 8.27
CA ILE A 292 -22.49 19.00 8.05
C ILE A 292 -22.07 17.88 9.01
N GLY A 293 -21.15 18.16 9.93
CA GLY A 293 -20.50 17.15 10.78
C GLY A 293 -19.56 16.23 10.00
N GLN A 294 -18.61 15.60 10.69
CA GLN A 294 -17.69 14.60 10.11
C GLN A 294 -17.71 13.25 10.83
N GLN A 295 -18.72 13.02 11.68
CA GLN A 295 -18.95 11.70 12.26
C GLN A 295 -19.28 10.68 11.17
N PRO A 296 -18.95 9.39 11.39
CA PRO A 296 -19.40 8.30 10.52
C PRO A 296 -20.91 8.31 10.33
N THR A 297 -21.35 8.13 9.09
CA THR A 297 -22.79 8.10 8.73
C THR A 297 -23.15 6.93 7.84
N ASP A 298 -22.16 6.26 7.25
CA ASP A 298 -22.33 5.16 6.31
C ASP A 298 -21.52 3.95 6.74
N VAL A 299 -21.83 2.81 6.12
CA VAL A 299 -20.90 1.69 6.01
C VAL A 299 -20.05 1.92 4.76
N VAL A 300 -18.75 2.01 4.97
CA VAL A 300 -17.76 2.27 3.92
C VAL A 300 -16.94 1.02 3.65
N HIS A 301 -16.33 0.97 2.47
CA HIS A 301 -15.31 -0.02 2.19
C HIS A 301 -14.06 0.27 3.01
N GLY A 302 -13.61 1.53 3.05
CA GLY A 302 -12.41 1.96 3.78
C GLY A 302 -11.10 1.83 2.99
N ASP A 303 -11.14 1.30 1.76
CA ASP A 303 -10.00 1.24 0.81
C ASP A 303 -10.52 1.09 -0.64
N PHE A 304 -11.49 1.93 -1.03
CA PHE A 304 -12.22 1.80 -2.30
C PHE A 304 -11.50 2.52 -3.45
N TYR A 305 -10.63 1.80 -4.17
CA TYR A 305 -9.96 2.31 -5.36
C TYR A 305 -10.00 1.31 -6.53
N GLU A 306 -9.53 1.73 -7.70
CA GLU A 306 -9.69 1.05 -8.99
C GLU A 306 -9.03 -0.34 -9.07
N ALA A 307 -8.06 -0.66 -8.21
CA ALA A 307 -7.49 -2.01 -8.17
C ALA A 307 -8.36 -3.00 -7.38
N GLN A 308 -9.32 -2.51 -6.59
CA GLN A 308 -10.20 -3.35 -5.78
C GLN A 308 -11.53 -3.66 -6.48
N VAL A 309 -11.85 -2.97 -7.58
CA VAL A 309 -13.12 -3.12 -8.29
C VAL A 309 -12.92 -3.91 -9.57
N PHE A 310 -13.86 -4.79 -9.89
CA PHE A 310 -13.88 -5.57 -11.13
C PHE A 310 -15.09 -5.18 -11.96
N VAL A 311 -14.88 -5.05 -13.27
CA VAL A 311 -15.91 -4.68 -14.25
C VAL A 311 -15.97 -5.68 -15.41
N ASP A 312 -17.18 -5.90 -15.93
CA ASP A 312 -17.43 -6.65 -17.15
C ASP A 312 -18.54 -5.97 -17.95
N ARG A 313 -18.27 -5.66 -19.21
CA ARG A 313 -19.22 -5.05 -20.15
C ARG A 313 -19.93 -3.83 -19.57
N GLY A 314 -19.16 -2.86 -19.09
CA GLY A 314 -19.66 -1.58 -18.57
C GLY A 314 -20.34 -1.67 -17.21
N ARG A 315 -20.22 -2.78 -16.47
CA ARG A 315 -20.85 -2.96 -15.16
C ARG A 315 -19.85 -3.43 -14.11
N VAL A 316 -20.07 -3.01 -12.87
CA VAL A 316 -19.35 -3.52 -11.70
C VAL A 316 -19.80 -4.95 -11.39
N VAL A 317 -18.86 -5.89 -11.40
CA VAL A 317 -19.10 -7.32 -11.19
C VAL A 317 -18.28 -7.93 -10.05
N GLY A 318 -17.42 -7.15 -9.39
CA GLY A 318 -16.65 -7.65 -8.26
C GLY A 318 -16.03 -6.56 -7.40
N VAL A 319 -15.77 -6.88 -6.13
CA VAL A 319 -15.00 -6.05 -5.19
C VAL A 319 -14.11 -6.91 -4.28
N LEU A 320 -12.88 -6.44 -4.02
CA LEU A 320 -11.84 -7.10 -3.21
C LEU A 320 -11.57 -6.35 -1.88
N ASP A 321 -10.58 -6.83 -1.12
CA ASP A 321 -10.08 -6.29 0.16
C ASP A 321 -11.14 -5.76 1.15
N ILE A 322 -12.19 -6.57 1.35
CA ILE A 322 -13.32 -6.27 2.24
C ILE A 322 -12.95 -6.18 3.72
N ASP A 323 -11.73 -6.54 4.11
CA ASP A 323 -11.27 -6.59 5.50
C ASP A 323 -11.33 -5.21 6.18
N THR A 324 -11.56 -4.12 5.40
CA THR A 324 -11.64 -2.73 5.85
C THR A 324 -13.05 -2.18 6.05
N ILE A 325 -14.09 -2.96 5.72
CA ILE A 325 -15.47 -2.51 5.84
C ILE A 325 -15.85 -2.19 7.28
N GLY A 326 -16.50 -1.04 7.47
CA GLY A 326 -16.92 -0.57 8.79
C GLY A 326 -17.60 0.80 8.74
N PRO A 327 -17.85 1.42 9.90
CA PRO A 327 -18.40 2.77 9.95
C PRO A 327 -17.40 3.78 9.37
N GLY A 328 -17.90 4.69 8.53
CA GLY A 328 -17.14 5.81 7.98
C GLY A 328 -18.03 6.81 7.26
N ARG A 329 -17.47 7.62 6.37
CA ARG A 329 -18.24 8.53 5.51
C ARG A 329 -18.14 8.10 4.06
N ARG A 330 -19.26 8.12 3.33
CA ARG A 330 -19.23 7.80 1.89
C ARG A 330 -18.21 8.63 1.10
N ALA A 331 -17.93 9.85 1.54
CA ALA A 331 -16.92 10.70 0.94
C ALA A 331 -15.50 10.10 0.99
N ASP A 332 -15.18 9.25 1.98
CA ASP A 332 -13.88 8.58 2.09
C ASP A 332 -13.64 7.59 0.93
N ASP A 333 -14.62 6.72 0.65
CA ASP A 333 -14.52 5.74 -0.44
C ASP A 333 -14.42 6.44 -1.80
N LEU A 334 -15.28 7.44 -2.04
CA LEU A 334 -15.31 8.17 -3.31
C LEU A 334 -14.06 9.03 -3.52
N ALA A 335 -13.51 9.60 -2.43
CA ALA A 335 -12.25 10.33 -2.45
C ALA A 335 -11.05 9.40 -2.70
N CYS A 336 -11.05 8.20 -2.10
CA CYS A 336 -10.02 7.20 -2.32
C CYS A 336 -9.94 6.82 -3.81
N MET A 337 -11.08 6.53 -4.43
CA MET A 337 -11.18 6.29 -5.87
C MET A 337 -10.60 7.45 -6.70
N PHE A 338 -11.00 8.69 -6.41
CA PHE A 338 -10.50 9.83 -7.18
C PHE A 338 -9.01 10.10 -6.98
N ALA A 339 -8.49 9.94 -5.77
CA ALA A 339 -7.08 10.11 -5.51
C ALA A 339 -6.22 9.18 -6.37
N HIS A 340 -6.59 7.90 -6.42
CA HIS A 340 -5.85 6.92 -7.22
C HIS A 340 -6.01 7.15 -8.74
N ILE A 341 -7.21 7.44 -9.24
CA ILE A 341 -7.42 7.77 -10.67
C ILE A 341 -6.66 9.05 -11.06
N SER A 342 -6.57 10.06 -10.18
CA SER A 342 -5.80 11.27 -10.44
C SER A 342 -4.30 11.00 -10.54
N VAL A 343 -3.75 10.18 -9.66
CA VAL A 343 -2.34 9.75 -9.73
C VAL A 343 -2.08 8.93 -11.01
N LEU A 344 -3.02 8.05 -11.37
CA LEU A 344 -3.00 7.27 -12.60
C LEU A 344 -2.96 8.17 -13.85
N ALA A 345 -3.78 9.22 -13.90
CA ALA A 345 -3.80 10.17 -15.01
C ALA A 345 -2.50 11.00 -15.11
N ASP A 346 -1.91 11.36 -13.97
CA ASP A 346 -0.71 12.20 -13.89
C ASP A 346 0.56 11.51 -14.43
N TYR A 347 0.55 10.17 -14.57
CA TYR A 347 1.64 9.43 -15.22
C TYR A 347 1.96 9.93 -16.65
N ALA A 348 1.03 10.63 -17.29
CA ALA A 348 1.25 11.27 -18.58
C ALA A 348 2.25 12.44 -18.51
N ASN A 349 2.19 13.24 -17.44
CA ASN A 349 3.14 14.32 -17.18
C ASN A 349 4.56 13.77 -16.94
N LEU A 350 4.65 12.52 -16.48
CA LEU A 350 5.90 11.76 -16.34
C LEU A 350 6.30 11.01 -17.61
N LYS A 351 5.54 11.15 -18.71
CA LYS A 351 5.72 10.40 -19.98
C LYS A 351 5.70 8.88 -19.81
N ARG A 352 5.05 8.38 -18.75
CA ARG A 352 4.88 6.95 -18.47
C ARG A 352 3.67 6.35 -19.21
N ILE A 353 2.74 7.20 -19.68
CA ILE A 353 1.58 6.77 -20.49
C ILE A 353 1.39 7.67 -21.74
N PRO A 354 0.84 7.13 -22.83
CA PRO A 354 0.43 7.90 -24.02
C PRO A 354 -0.64 8.96 -23.72
N LEU A 355 -0.68 10.03 -24.54
CA LEU A 355 -1.64 11.14 -24.38
C LEU A 355 -3.10 10.74 -24.61
N ASP A 356 -3.37 9.75 -25.47
CA ASP A 356 -4.73 9.26 -25.69
C ASP A 356 -5.24 8.46 -24.47
N VAL A 357 -4.36 7.68 -23.83
CA VAL A 357 -4.66 7.00 -22.55
C VAL A 357 -4.94 8.04 -21.47
N HIS A 358 -4.10 9.07 -21.37
CA HIS A 358 -4.31 10.18 -20.44
C HIS A 358 -5.68 10.82 -20.62
N GLU A 359 -6.06 11.19 -21.86
CA GLU A 359 -7.35 11.86 -22.12
C GLU A 359 -8.54 10.97 -21.73
N ARG A 360 -8.44 9.65 -21.95
CA ARG A 360 -9.45 8.68 -21.49
C ARG A 360 -9.56 8.68 -19.96
N VAL A 361 -8.46 8.52 -19.24
CA VAL A 361 -8.46 8.47 -17.76
C VAL A 361 -8.88 9.83 -17.16
N ALA A 362 -8.38 10.95 -17.68
CA ALA A 362 -8.81 12.29 -17.27
C ALA A 362 -10.29 12.54 -17.59
N GLY A 363 -10.82 11.92 -18.65
CA GLY A 363 -12.25 11.89 -18.98
C GLY A 363 -13.09 11.25 -17.88
N VAL A 364 -12.59 10.21 -17.22
CA VAL A 364 -13.28 9.53 -16.11
C VAL A 364 -13.53 10.50 -14.96
N ILE A 365 -12.50 11.24 -14.52
CA ILE A 365 -12.63 12.20 -13.42
C ILE A 365 -13.64 13.30 -13.79
N ARG A 366 -13.56 13.84 -15.01
CA ARG A 366 -14.49 14.89 -15.49
C ARG A 366 -15.94 14.43 -15.50
N GLN A 367 -16.20 13.18 -15.90
CA GLN A 367 -17.57 12.65 -16.00
C GLN A 367 -18.11 12.17 -14.65
N TRP A 368 -17.28 11.53 -13.82
CA TRP A 368 -17.72 10.95 -12.56
C TRP A 368 -17.79 11.96 -11.42
N TYR A 369 -16.94 13.00 -11.42
CA TYR A 369 -16.90 13.99 -10.33
C TYR A 369 -18.27 14.65 -10.07
N PRO A 370 -19.01 15.14 -11.10
CA PRO A 370 -20.35 15.68 -10.88
C PRO A 370 -21.36 14.67 -10.29
N VAL A 371 -21.20 13.37 -10.58
CA VAL A 371 -22.08 12.31 -10.03
C VAL A 371 -21.77 12.11 -8.54
N PHE A 372 -20.50 11.95 -8.19
CA PHE A 372 -20.07 11.76 -6.80
C PHE A 372 -20.35 13.01 -5.95
N ALA A 373 -20.11 14.20 -6.50
CA ALA A 373 -20.41 15.49 -5.87
C ALA A 373 -21.91 15.77 -5.66
N ARG A 374 -22.81 14.99 -6.28
CA ARG A 374 -24.25 14.99 -5.94
C ARG A 374 -24.58 14.04 -4.80
N ARG A 375 -23.78 12.98 -4.61
CA ARG A 375 -23.98 11.96 -3.58
C ARG A 375 -23.41 12.37 -2.21
N VAL A 376 -22.35 13.16 -2.20
CA VAL A 376 -21.66 13.67 -0.99
C VAL A 376 -21.34 15.16 -1.13
N ASP A 377 -20.90 15.82 -0.05
CA ASP A 377 -20.50 17.23 -0.12
C ASP A 377 -19.25 17.39 -1.01
N PRO A 378 -19.29 18.25 -2.05
CA PRO A 378 -18.19 18.37 -3.02
C PRO A 378 -16.89 18.92 -2.43
N GLN A 379 -17.00 19.76 -1.40
CA GLN A 379 -15.83 20.30 -0.70
C GLN A 379 -15.17 19.20 0.13
N GLU A 380 -15.99 18.43 0.87
CA GLU A 380 -15.52 17.26 1.62
C GLU A 380 -14.80 16.26 0.71
N LEU A 381 -15.44 15.90 -0.42
CA LEU A 381 -14.90 14.95 -1.40
C LEU A 381 -13.53 15.37 -1.93
N ALA A 382 -13.39 16.63 -2.34
CA ALA A 382 -12.13 17.14 -2.89
C ALA A 382 -11.01 17.23 -1.83
N LEU A 383 -11.32 17.67 -0.61
CA LEU A 383 -10.33 17.72 0.48
C LEU A 383 -9.88 16.33 0.93
N ARG A 384 -10.81 15.37 1.00
CA ARG A 384 -10.47 13.97 1.29
C ARG A 384 -9.61 13.36 0.19
N ALA A 385 -9.91 13.66 -1.09
CA ALA A 385 -9.09 13.20 -2.20
C ALA A 385 -7.66 13.76 -2.10
N ALA A 386 -7.50 15.05 -1.78
CA ALA A 386 -6.18 15.65 -1.53
C ALA A 386 -5.41 14.94 -0.42
N GLY A 387 -6.07 14.62 0.71
CA GLY A 387 -5.46 13.89 1.82
C GLY A 387 -5.02 12.47 1.46
N VAL A 388 -5.80 11.75 0.64
CA VAL A 388 -5.41 10.44 0.13
C VAL A 388 -4.24 10.56 -0.85
N VAL A 389 -4.24 11.53 -1.78
CA VAL A 389 -3.10 11.74 -2.68
C VAL A 389 -1.81 12.04 -1.89
N LEU A 390 -1.90 12.84 -0.82
CA LEU A 390 -0.75 13.11 0.06
C LEU A 390 -0.23 11.83 0.74
N SER A 391 -1.10 10.90 1.12
CA SER A 391 -0.66 9.61 1.67
C SER A 391 0.03 8.74 0.62
N LEU A 392 -0.43 8.79 -0.64
CA LEU A 392 0.18 8.11 -1.78
C LEU A 392 1.56 8.68 -2.16
N ALA A 393 1.80 9.99 -1.95
CA ALA A 393 3.08 10.65 -2.22
C ALA A 393 4.26 10.06 -1.43
N THR A 394 4.00 9.29 -0.37
CA THR A 394 5.02 8.52 0.35
C THR A 394 5.48 7.25 -0.39
N GLY A 395 4.75 6.84 -1.42
CA GLY A 395 4.92 5.59 -2.15
C GLY A 395 6.21 5.51 -2.97
N PRO A 396 6.49 6.47 -3.88
CA PRO A 396 7.63 6.36 -4.81
C PRO A 396 8.96 6.13 -4.11
N HIS A 397 9.24 6.88 -3.03
CA HIS A 397 10.43 6.68 -2.21
C HIS A 397 10.45 5.30 -1.54
N ARG A 398 9.34 4.85 -0.95
CA ARG A 398 9.26 3.54 -0.29
C ARG A 398 9.46 2.37 -1.26
N GLN A 399 9.08 2.53 -2.52
CA GLN A 399 9.28 1.55 -3.58
C GLN A 399 10.67 1.62 -4.20
N GLN A 400 11.46 2.65 -3.90
CA GLN A 400 12.71 2.94 -4.58
C GLN A 400 12.51 3.02 -6.11
N GLU A 401 11.42 3.67 -6.53
CA GLU A 401 11.12 3.89 -7.95
C GLU A 401 12.22 4.70 -8.63
N ARG A 402 12.38 4.49 -9.95
CA ARG A 402 13.20 5.39 -10.76
C ARG A 402 12.57 6.79 -10.79
N ASP A 403 13.40 7.81 -10.59
CA ASP A 403 12.97 9.22 -10.53
C ASP A 403 11.85 9.45 -9.49
N TRP A 404 11.95 8.76 -8.34
CA TRP A 404 10.92 8.80 -7.31
C TRP A 404 10.66 10.22 -6.80
N GLU A 405 11.67 11.10 -6.79
CA GLU A 405 11.53 12.50 -6.38
C GLU A 405 10.52 13.23 -7.28
N VAL A 406 10.63 13.02 -8.59
CA VAL A 406 9.75 13.63 -9.60
C VAL A 406 8.33 13.09 -9.43
N ALA A 407 8.17 11.79 -9.22
CA ALA A 407 6.87 11.16 -9.00
C ALA A 407 6.20 11.68 -7.72
N THR A 408 6.95 11.78 -6.62
CA THR A 408 6.46 12.34 -5.34
C THR A 408 6.02 13.79 -5.48
N GLU A 409 6.85 14.65 -6.09
CA GLU A 409 6.49 16.05 -6.33
C GLU A 409 5.24 16.17 -7.21
N ALA A 410 5.08 15.27 -8.17
CA ALA A 410 3.92 15.24 -9.05
C ALA A 410 2.63 14.89 -8.28
N MET A 411 2.67 13.91 -7.38
CA MET A 411 1.55 13.62 -6.47
C MET A 411 1.22 14.81 -5.55
N VAL A 412 2.23 15.53 -5.04
CA VAL A 412 1.98 16.75 -4.25
C VAL A 412 1.23 17.80 -5.05
N ARG A 413 1.58 18.02 -6.33
CA ARG A 413 0.79 18.92 -7.20
C ARG A 413 -0.66 18.44 -7.37
N VAL A 414 -0.87 17.15 -7.60
CA VAL A 414 -2.22 16.58 -7.74
C VAL A 414 -3.05 16.86 -6.48
N ALA A 415 -2.46 16.72 -5.29
CA ALA A 415 -3.12 17.07 -4.03
C ALA A 415 -3.42 18.58 -3.94
N GLU A 416 -2.48 19.45 -4.33
CA GLU A 416 -2.70 20.91 -4.40
C GLU A 416 -3.88 21.26 -5.31
N THR A 417 -3.98 20.64 -6.49
CA THR A 417 -5.11 20.83 -7.42
C THR A 417 -6.44 20.39 -6.81
N TRP A 418 -6.49 19.27 -6.09
CA TRP A 418 -7.71 18.86 -5.37
C TRP A 418 -8.16 19.89 -4.32
N VAL A 419 -7.23 20.53 -3.63
CA VAL A 419 -7.57 21.62 -2.70
C VAL A 419 -8.11 22.84 -3.43
N GLU A 420 -7.55 23.20 -4.58
CA GLU A 420 -8.09 24.28 -5.43
C GLU A 420 -9.51 23.98 -5.92
N VAL A 421 -9.79 22.73 -6.32
CA VAL A 421 -11.14 22.26 -6.67
C VAL A 421 -12.10 22.45 -5.50
N SER A 422 -11.67 22.12 -4.28
CA SER A 422 -12.47 22.35 -3.05
C SER A 422 -12.78 23.83 -2.81
N GLU A 423 -11.78 24.70 -2.95
CA GLU A 423 -11.91 26.13 -2.63
C GLU A 423 -12.73 26.90 -3.68
N GLN A 424 -12.58 26.56 -4.96
CA GLN A 424 -13.28 27.22 -6.05
C GLN A 424 -14.65 26.57 -6.31
N GLY A 425 -14.82 25.29 -5.96
CA GLY A 425 -16.07 24.54 -6.14
C GLY A 425 -16.58 24.64 -7.58
N ARG A 426 -17.83 25.09 -7.75
CA ARG A 426 -18.46 25.25 -9.07
C ARG A 426 -17.78 26.29 -9.98
N ARG A 427 -16.89 27.13 -9.44
CA ARG A 427 -16.14 28.13 -10.21
C ARG A 427 -14.80 27.60 -10.72
N TYR A 428 -14.43 26.38 -10.34
CA TYR A 428 -13.20 25.75 -10.83
C TYR A 428 -13.28 25.56 -12.34
N THR A 429 -12.31 26.13 -13.07
CA THR A 429 -12.21 26.07 -14.54
C THR A 429 -10.88 25.51 -15.02
N GLY A 430 -10.00 25.10 -14.09
CA GLY A 430 -8.73 24.48 -14.39
C GLY A 430 -8.85 23.02 -14.84
N PRO A 431 -7.72 22.39 -15.23
CA PRO A 431 -7.70 20.96 -15.51
C PRO A 431 -8.04 20.16 -14.25
N MET A 432 -8.86 19.10 -14.38
CA MET A 432 -9.11 18.23 -13.24
C MET A 432 -7.78 17.62 -12.72
N PRO A 433 -7.67 17.30 -11.42
CA PRO A 433 -6.45 16.75 -10.83
C PRO A 433 -5.94 15.51 -11.58
N GLY A 434 -4.67 15.57 -11.98
CA GLY A 434 -4.04 14.60 -12.88
C GLY A 434 -4.07 14.97 -14.35
N GLY A 435 -4.61 16.15 -14.73
CA GLY A 435 -4.58 16.69 -16.10
C GLY A 435 -3.20 17.17 -16.55
N LEU A 436 -3.04 17.38 -17.88
CA LEU A 436 -1.76 17.86 -18.43
C LEU A 436 -1.37 19.24 -17.90
N ILE A 437 -0.10 19.39 -17.56
CA ILE A 437 0.49 20.69 -17.27
C ILE A 437 0.70 21.40 -18.61
N ILE A 438 -0.12 22.40 -18.88
CA ILE A 438 0.11 23.30 -20.01
C ILE A 438 1.12 24.34 -19.53
N ASP A 439 2.31 24.36 -20.15
CA ASP A 439 3.23 25.50 -19.97
C ASP A 439 2.53 26.75 -20.51
N PRO A 440 2.28 27.79 -19.70
CA PRO A 440 1.65 29.03 -20.17
C PRO A 440 2.42 29.70 -21.31
N SER A 441 3.70 29.34 -21.55
CA SER A 441 4.47 29.78 -22.73
C SER A 441 4.07 29.10 -24.05
N THR A 442 3.35 27.97 -23.97
CA THR A 442 2.92 27.14 -25.12
C THR A 442 1.42 27.24 -25.43
N ALA A 443 0.67 27.99 -24.63
CA ALA A 443 -0.74 28.24 -24.89
C ALA A 443 -0.90 29.11 -26.15
N VAL A 444 -1.44 28.53 -27.23
CA VAL A 444 -1.86 29.28 -28.42
C VAL A 444 -2.99 30.21 -27.98
N PRO A 445 -2.88 31.53 -28.18
CA PRO A 445 -3.93 32.46 -27.78
C PRO A 445 -5.24 32.14 -28.53
N PRO A 446 -6.40 32.46 -27.94
CA PRO A 446 -7.68 32.24 -28.60
C PRO A 446 -7.68 32.99 -29.94
N VAL A 447 -8.11 32.32 -31.01
CA VAL A 447 -8.34 32.95 -32.31
C VAL A 447 -9.40 34.04 -32.11
N GLU A 448 -9.00 35.31 -32.26
CA GLU A 448 -9.94 36.43 -32.26
C GLU A 448 -11.00 36.24 -33.35
N PRO A 449 -12.28 36.52 -33.06
CA PRO A 449 -13.30 36.51 -34.10
C PRO A 449 -12.99 37.60 -35.14
N PRO A 450 -13.42 37.43 -36.41
CA PRO A 450 -13.10 38.39 -37.47
C PRO A 450 -13.67 39.77 -37.15
N ALA A 451 -12.84 40.80 -37.30
CA ALA A 451 -13.21 42.19 -37.07
C ALA A 451 -14.40 42.62 -37.94
N GLU A 452 -15.49 43.06 -37.29
CA GLU A 452 -16.54 43.83 -37.94
C GLU A 452 -16.07 45.28 -38.16
N LEU A 453 -16.41 45.80 -39.34
CA LEU A 453 -16.02 47.11 -39.85
C LEU A 453 -16.47 48.28 -38.96
N GLU A 454 -15.58 49.27 -38.90
CA GLU A 454 -15.70 50.55 -38.22
C GLU A 454 -17.00 51.32 -38.53
N SER A 455 -17.54 51.98 -37.50
CA SER A 455 -18.25 53.24 -37.67
C SER A 455 -17.85 54.22 -36.57
N GLU A 456 -17.15 55.27 -36.97
CA GLU A 456 -16.78 56.47 -36.19
C GLU A 456 -18.00 57.17 -35.57
N VAL A 457 -17.92 57.62 -34.30
CA VAL A 457 -18.39 58.96 -33.86
C VAL A 457 -17.66 59.40 -32.56
N LEU A 458 -16.76 60.37 -32.71
CA LEU A 458 -16.46 61.59 -31.91
C LEU A 458 -16.57 61.63 -30.36
N SER A 459 -15.40 61.86 -29.74
CA SER A 459 -15.03 62.96 -28.82
C SER A 459 -15.88 63.34 -27.58
N SER A 460 -15.29 63.17 -26.39
CA SER A 460 -14.94 64.25 -25.40
C SER A 460 -14.38 63.59 -24.13
N GLY A 461 -13.19 63.91 -23.62
CA GLY A 461 -12.92 65.08 -22.78
C GLY A 461 -12.52 64.62 -21.35
N ALA A 462 -11.26 64.87 -20.98
CA ALA A 462 -10.59 64.58 -19.69
C ALA A 462 -11.25 65.33 -18.48
N PRO A 463 -10.81 65.23 -17.18
CA PRO A 463 -9.50 64.78 -16.71
C PRO A 463 -9.40 64.01 -15.36
N THR A 464 -8.15 63.63 -15.11
CA THR A 464 -7.44 63.16 -13.91
C THR A 464 -7.79 63.79 -12.56
N THR A 465 -7.65 63.00 -11.48
CA THR A 465 -7.06 63.46 -10.22
C THR A 465 -6.30 62.34 -9.50
N ASP A 466 -5.09 62.70 -9.12
CA ASP A 466 -4.08 61.99 -8.35
C ASP A 466 -4.12 62.54 -6.91
N THR A 467 -4.13 61.68 -5.88
CA THR A 467 -3.71 62.09 -4.53
C THR A 467 -3.15 60.90 -3.75
N ARG A 468 -1.82 60.93 -3.54
CA ARG A 468 -1.10 60.25 -2.45
C ARG A 468 -1.50 60.85 -1.09
N GLN A 469 -1.58 60.03 -0.04
CA GLN A 469 -0.84 60.28 1.21
C GLN A 469 -0.86 59.08 2.16
N ALA A 470 0.33 58.82 2.72
CA ALA A 470 0.63 57.85 3.76
C ALA A 470 0.21 58.36 5.14
N MET A 471 -0.15 57.44 6.04
CA MET A 471 0.03 57.63 7.48
C MET A 471 0.56 56.32 8.09
N ASP A 472 1.56 56.54 8.92
CA ASP A 472 2.47 55.65 9.61
C ASP A 472 1.99 55.56 11.07
N GLU A 473 1.72 54.36 11.57
CA GLU A 473 1.64 54.08 13.01
C GLU A 473 2.22 52.69 13.26
N GLY A 474 3.43 52.67 13.82
CA GLY A 474 4.06 51.47 14.35
C GLY A 474 3.43 51.03 15.67
N VAL A 475 3.72 49.79 16.07
CA VAL A 475 3.99 49.38 17.46
C VAL A 475 4.44 47.90 17.51
N GLN A 476 5.62 47.72 18.11
CA GLN A 476 6.15 46.63 18.93
C GLN A 476 6.44 45.24 18.32
N GLU A 477 7.75 45.04 18.09
CA GLU A 477 8.47 43.77 18.19
C GLU A 477 8.29 43.13 19.58
N SER A 478 7.85 41.87 19.60
CA SER A 478 8.21 40.93 20.66
C SER A 478 8.76 39.67 20.02
N ALA A 479 10.08 39.57 20.08
CA ALA A 479 10.84 38.35 19.88
C ALA A 479 10.58 37.38 21.05
N ASP A 480 10.07 36.19 20.74
CA ASP A 480 10.45 34.91 21.33
C ASP A 480 9.40 33.87 20.92
N GLY A 481 9.72 33.15 19.85
CA GLY A 481 8.93 32.03 19.34
C GLY A 481 9.87 31.07 18.63
N GLN A 482 10.66 30.32 19.40
CA GLN A 482 11.37 29.15 18.90
C GLN A 482 10.33 28.18 18.34
N GLY A 483 10.22 28.13 17.01
CA GLY A 483 9.50 27.08 16.31
C GLY A 483 10.11 25.72 16.66
N PRO A 484 9.32 24.65 16.71
CA PRO A 484 9.84 23.32 17.03
C PRO A 484 10.89 22.92 16.00
N SER A 485 12.09 22.63 16.48
CA SER A 485 13.18 22.01 15.73
C SER A 485 12.71 20.67 15.16
N ALA A 486 13.06 20.39 13.89
CA ALA A 486 12.69 19.21 13.10
C ALA A 486 13.30 17.87 13.60
N ALA A 487 13.59 17.73 14.90
CA ALA A 487 14.29 16.58 15.46
C ALA A 487 13.41 15.60 16.26
N ASP A 488 12.15 15.94 16.56
CA ASP A 488 11.27 15.08 17.38
C ASP A 488 9.94 14.75 16.66
N PHE A 489 10.02 14.08 15.50
CA PHE A 489 8.85 13.40 14.95
C PHE A 489 8.67 12.05 15.64
N HIS A 490 7.95 12.04 16.76
CA HIS A 490 7.40 10.80 17.30
C HIS A 490 6.32 10.28 16.35
N HIS A 491 6.61 9.19 15.65
CA HIS A 491 5.64 8.48 14.81
C HIS A 491 4.53 7.88 15.70
N ASP A 492 3.27 8.19 15.42
CA ASP A 492 2.13 7.48 16.00
C ASP A 492 2.00 6.10 15.31
N PRO A 493 2.28 4.98 16.02
CA PRO A 493 2.31 3.64 15.44
C PRO A 493 0.92 3.10 15.03
N THR A 494 -0.14 3.89 15.18
CA THR A 494 -1.50 3.56 14.74
C THR A 494 -1.83 4.05 13.34
N ILE A 495 -1.01 4.95 12.77
CA ILE A 495 -1.27 5.53 11.45
C ILE A 495 -0.80 4.54 10.36
N PRO A 496 -1.71 4.01 9.51
CA PRO A 496 -1.32 3.11 8.44
C PRO A 496 -0.62 3.89 7.31
N MET A 497 0.42 3.32 6.70
CA MET A 497 0.90 3.86 5.42
C MET A 497 -0.06 3.44 4.29
N ALA A 498 -0.30 4.35 3.34
CA ALA A 498 -1.14 4.05 2.18
C ALA A 498 -0.64 2.78 1.47
N PRO A 499 -1.56 1.90 1.03
CA PRO A 499 -1.19 0.81 0.16
C PRO A 499 -0.49 1.41 -1.05
N VAL A 500 0.78 1.06 -1.16
CA VAL A 500 1.59 1.38 -2.33
C VAL A 500 0.83 0.86 -3.56
N PRO A 501 0.58 1.68 -4.59
CA PRO A 501 0.10 1.17 -5.86
C PRO A 501 1.08 0.07 -6.26
N GLN A 502 0.65 -1.19 -6.19
CA GLN A 502 1.39 -2.29 -6.82
C GLN A 502 1.64 -1.85 -8.27
N PRO A 503 2.71 -2.34 -8.93
CA PRO A 503 2.82 -2.22 -10.37
C PRO A 503 1.45 -2.55 -10.94
N SER A 504 0.79 -1.51 -11.42
CA SER A 504 -0.62 -1.62 -11.73
C SER A 504 -0.72 -2.70 -12.80
N ALA A 505 -1.88 -3.35 -12.95
CA ALA A 505 -2.12 -4.13 -14.16
C ALA A 505 -1.68 -3.32 -15.42
N MET A 506 -1.74 -1.99 -15.33
CA MET A 506 -1.16 -1.02 -16.25
C MET A 506 0.38 -1.02 -16.38
N GLU A 507 1.22 -1.06 -15.35
CA GLU A 507 2.70 -1.16 -15.56
C GLU A 507 3.08 -2.46 -16.29
N ILE A 508 2.38 -3.55 -15.96
CA ILE A 508 2.56 -4.84 -16.62
C ILE A 508 1.99 -4.82 -18.06
N HIS A 509 0.85 -4.17 -18.28
CA HIS A 509 0.20 -4.08 -19.59
C HIS A 509 0.93 -3.10 -20.52
N LEU A 510 1.37 -1.93 -20.03
CA LEU A 510 2.15 -0.95 -20.79
C LEU A 510 3.49 -1.52 -21.21
N ALA A 511 4.18 -2.26 -20.34
CA ALA A 511 5.37 -3.02 -20.69
C ALA A 511 5.08 -4.09 -21.77
N ALA A 512 3.88 -4.70 -21.75
CA ALA A 512 3.46 -5.68 -22.75
C ALA A 512 3.03 -5.05 -24.10
N THR A 513 2.48 -3.83 -24.09
CA THR A 513 2.06 -3.11 -25.31
C THR A 513 3.18 -2.30 -25.96
N ALA A 514 4.17 -1.84 -25.18
CA ALA A 514 5.39 -1.21 -25.72
C ALA A 514 6.25 -2.22 -26.51
N ASN A 515 6.13 -3.50 -26.21
CA ASN A 515 6.84 -4.62 -26.85
C ASN A 515 6.47 -4.91 -28.34
N ARG A 516 5.77 -4.01 -29.02
CA ARG A 516 5.53 -4.08 -30.48
C ARG A 516 6.40 -3.15 -31.31
N ALA A 517 7.24 -2.33 -30.69
CA ALA A 517 8.23 -1.52 -31.38
C ALA A 517 9.53 -1.49 -30.56
N ASP A 518 10.64 -1.82 -31.22
CA ASP A 518 12.03 -1.81 -30.73
C ASP A 518 12.49 -2.98 -29.84
N GLU A 519 13.01 -4.01 -30.53
CA GLU A 519 14.02 -4.93 -29.99
C GLU A 519 15.37 -4.19 -29.87
N GLN A 520 15.78 -3.77 -28.67
CA GLN A 520 17.16 -3.84 -28.15
C GLN A 520 17.27 -3.18 -26.76
N ASP A 521 17.84 -3.94 -25.81
CA ASP A 521 18.39 -3.53 -24.51
C ASP A 521 17.48 -2.89 -23.45
N GLU A 522 16.55 -3.64 -22.83
CA GLU A 522 16.16 -3.45 -21.42
C GLU A 522 15.61 -4.76 -20.79
N HIS A 523 16.49 -5.59 -20.20
CA HIS A 523 16.09 -6.77 -19.43
C HIS A 523 16.82 -6.82 -18.08
N SER A 524 16.28 -6.17 -17.05
CA SER A 524 16.75 -6.43 -15.67
C SER A 524 15.78 -6.08 -14.52
N LEU A 525 14.79 -5.22 -14.69
CA LEU A 525 14.15 -4.57 -13.53
C LEU A 525 12.74 -5.05 -13.14
N TRP A 526 12.03 -5.79 -14.00
CA TRP A 526 10.60 -6.07 -13.77
C TRP A 526 10.20 -7.54 -13.92
N ARG A 527 10.98 -8.45 -13.32
CA ARG A 527 10.46 -9.79 -13.04
C ARG A 527 9.38 -9.67 -11.95
N ARG A 528 8.10 -9.89 -12.33
CA ARG A 528 7.13 -10.53 -11.41
C ARG A 528 7.84 -11.70 -10.73
N PRO A 529 7.55 -12.02 -9.46
CA PRO A 529 8.28 -13.07 -8.75
C PRO A 529 8.23 -14.39 -9.53
N THR A 530 9.24 -14.65 -10.36
CA THR A 530 9.61 -16.02 -10.74
C THR A 530 10.32 -16.57 -9.54
N LEU A 531 9.55 -16.79 -8.47
CA LEU A 531 9.97 -17.68 -7.41
C LEU A 531 10.14 -19.02 -8.08
N SER A 532 11.39 -19.47 -8.16
CA SER A 532 11.62 -20.90 -8.42
C SER A 532 10.74 -21.67 -7.42
N PRO A 533 10.05 -22.74 -7.85
CA PRO A 533 9.25 -23.55 -6.93
C PRO A 533 10.14 -23.86 -5.71
N PRO A 534 9.67 -23.56 -4.49
CA PRO A 534 10.55 -23.69 -3.33
C PRO A 534 11.06 -25.13 -3.25
N THR A 535 12.30 -25.32 -2.80
CA THR A 535 12.85 -26.67 -2.64
C THR A 535 12.27 -27.29 -1.37
N PRO A 536 11.74 -28.53 -1.40
CA PRO A 536 11.17 -29.16 -0.22
C PRO A 536 12.19 -29.23 0.92
N VAL A 537 11.88 -28.61 2.05
CA VAL A 537 12.72 -28.64 3.26
C VAL A 537 12.64 -30.03 3.89
N ARG A 538 13.66 -30.87 3.68
CA ARG A 538 13.79 -32.17 4.37
C ARG A 538 14.57 -32.11 5.69
N ALA A 539 15.04 -30.94 6.12
CA ALA A 539 15.83 -30.81 7.35
C ALA A 539 15.16 -29.82 8.34
N PRO A 540 14.64 -30.28 9.49
CA PRO A 540 14.25 -29.38 10.56
C PRO A 540 15.48 -28.60 11.08
N TRP A 541 15.26 -27.37 11.55
CA TRP A 541 16.27 -26.47 12.16
C TRP A 541 16.99 -27.04 13.39
N ASN A 542 16.67 -28.27 13.82
CA ASN A 542 17.21 -28.91 15.00
C ASN A 542 18.09 -30.12 14.66
N ARG A 543 19.39 -29.87 14.45
CA ARG A 543 20.47 -30.78 14.86
C ARG A 543 21.71 -30.00 15.29
N ARG A 544 21.67 -29.39 16.47
CA ARG A 544 22.84 -29.23 17.35
C ARG A 544 22.36 -28.96 18.79
N ARG A 545 22.93 -29.70 19.74
CA ARG A 545 22.66 -29.60 21.18
C ARG A 545 23.01 -28.20 21.67
N VAL A 546 22.11 -27.62 22.46
CA VAL A 546 22.41 -26.49 23.36
C VAL A 546 23.65 -26.84 24.20
N PRO A 547 24.71 -26.01 24.23
CA PRO A 547 25.81 -26.23 25.16
C PRO A 547 25.31 -25.97 26.58
N GLN A 548 25.44 -26.95 27.48
CA GLN A 548 25.27 -26.67 28.90
C GLN A 548 26.38 -25.72 29.37
N PRO A 549 26.07 -24.71 30.21
CA PRO A 549 27.10 -23.86 30.81
C PRO A 549 27.94 -24.67 31.79
N SER A 550 29.25 -24.69 31.53
CA SER A 550 30.29 -25.27 32.36
C SER A 550 30.44 -24.53 33.68
N HIS A 551 30.43 -25.31 34.76
CA HIS A 551 30.89 -25.08 36.14
C HIS A 551 31.56 -23.74 36.50
N LEU A 552 31.01 -23.10 37.54
CA LEU A 552 31.74 -22.29 38.52
C LEU A 552 31.53 -22.89 39.94
N PRO A 553 32.46 -22.67 40.88
CA PRO A 553 32.81 -23.62 41.93
C PRO A 553 31.90 -23.58 43.18
N ASN A 554 31.84 -24.72 43.88
CA ASN A 554 31.15 -24.94 45.16
C ASN A 554 31.50 -23.89 46.23
N PRO A 555 30.52 -23.34 46.95
CA PRO A 555 30.74 -22.81 48.28
C PRO A 555 30.67 -23.95 49.31
N THR A 556 31.73 -24.02 50.09
CA THR A 556 31.96 -24.85 51.27
C THR A 556 30.80 -24.81 52.28
N THR A 557 30.54 -26.00 52.80
CA THR A 557 29.77 -26.40 53.98
C THR A 557 29.95 -25.46 55.18
N PHE A 558 28.85 -25.03 55.80
CA PHE A 558 28.83 -24.67 57.21
C PHE A 558 27.87 -25.62 57.92
N ASP A 559 28.47 -26.53 58.67
CA ASP A 559 27.84 -27.46 59.59
C ASP A 559 27.78 -26.78 60.98
N GLN A 560 26.61 -26.79 61.62
CA GLN A 560 26.50 -26.48 63.04
C GLN A 560 26.14 -27.77 63.77
N HIS A 561 27.10 -28.33 64.49
CA HIS A 561 26.80 -29.03 65.74
C HIS A 561 27.98 -29.03 66.74
N ARG A 562 27.66 -28.46 67.91
CA ARG A 562 28.04 -28.86 69.28
C ARG A 562 29.46 -28.62 69.83
N GLN A 563 29.43 -27.81 70.89
CA GLN A 563 29.92 -28.08 72.26
C GLN A 563 31.42 -28.32 72.49
N GLY A 564 31.99 -27.45 73.34
CA GLY A 564 33.32 -27.58 73.94
C GLY A 564 33.88 -26.22 74.25
#